data_AF-A0A3E2B3F7-F1
#
_entry.id   AF-A0A3E2B3F7-F1
#
_cell.length_a   1.000
_cell.length_b   1.000
_cell.length_c   1.000
_cell.angle_alpha   90.00
_cell.angle_beta   90.00
_cell.angle_gamma   90.00
#
_symmetry.space_group_name_H-M   'P 1'
#
loop_
_entity.id
_entity.type
_entity.pdbx_description
1 polymer ?
#
loop_
_entity_poly.entity_id
_entity_poly.type
_entity_poly.pdbx_seq_one_letter_code
_entity_poly.pdbx_strand_id
1 'polypeptide(L)'
;MTNTEAIIRTILGPIRRDTRPLACSVDCLSELLFVQKIPMDEIMVTKDIYPEVAKQLNKNPRTISRSVERLVLCCWEEGNRAYLAKIIGRNLTTLREPREMLFYLSVYSHWNVPFFTAVQAQPSLLF
;
A
#
# COMPACT_ATOMS: atom_id res chain seq x y z
N MET A 1 -4.42 5.08 -15.57
CA MET A 1 -4.29 5.42 -14.14
C MET A 1 -5.01 4.35 -13.38
N THR A 2 -4.32 3.55 -12.55
CA THR A 2 -4.97 2.52 -11.74
C THR A 2 -5.73 3.17 -10.58
N ASN A 3 -6.73 2.48 -10.01
CA ASN A 3 -7.49 2.97 -8.85
C ASN A 3 -6.55 3.39 -7.70
N THR A 4 -5.52 2.58 -7.48
CA THR A 4 -4.46 2.79 -6.50
C THR A 4 -3.73 4.13 -6.68
N GLU A 5 -3.36 4.49 -7.91
CA GLU A 5 -2.67 5.76 -8.16
C GLU A 5 -3.56 6.97 -7.83
N ALA A 6 -4.87 6.88 -8.11
CA ALA A 6 -5.84 7.90 -7.76
C ALA A 6 -5.99 8.07 -6.24
N ILE A 7 -6.06 6.96 -5.50
CA ILE A 7 -6.10 6.97 -4.03
C ILE A 7 -4.84 7.62 -3.46
N ILE A 8 -3.65 7.22 -3.93
CA ILE A 8 -2.37 7.81 -3.47
C ILE A 8 -2.32 9.31 -3.75
N ARG A 9 -2.77 9.76 -4.92
CA ARG A 9 -2.86 11.20 -5.25
C ARG A 9 -3.86 11.94 -4.37
N THR A 10 -4.96 11.29 -3.97
CA THR A 10 -5.94 11.88 -3.06
C THR A 10 -5.36 12.06 -1.65
N ILE A 11 -4.49 11.14 -1.22
CA ILE A 11 -3.77 11.26 0.06
C ILE A 11 -2.72 12.38 -0.01
N LEU A 12 -1.87 12.36 -1.04
CA LEU A 12 -0.69 13.23 -1.12
C LEU A 12 -1.00 14.63 -1.69
N GLY A 13 -2.13 14.80 -2.37
CA GLY A 13 -2.44 16.02 -3.10
C GLY A 13 -1.51 16.24 -4.31
N PRO A 14 -1.37 17.49 -4.78
CA PRO A 14 -0.57 17.82 -5.96
C PRO A 14 0.93 17.73 -5.67
N ILE A 15 1.51 16.55 -5.83
CA ILE A 15 2.95 16.31 -5.69
C ILE A 15 3.65 16.13 -7.04
N ARG A 16 4.91 16.59 -7.13
CA ARG A 16 5.79 16.37 -8.28
C ARG A 16 6.56 15.05 -8.23
N ARG A 17 6.45 14.28 -7.14
CA ARG A 17 7.18 13.02 -6.93
C ARG A 17 6.55 11.89 -7.76
N ASP A 18 7.39 10.97 -8.23
CA ASP A 18 6.95 9.77 -8.94
C ASP A 18 6.24 8.81 -7.96
N THR A 19 4.91 8.70 -8.05
CA THR A 19 4.09 7.82 -7.19
C THR A 19 4.04 6.38 -7.66
N ARG A 20 4.52 6.09 -8.87
CA ARG A 20 4.45 4.75 -9.48
C ARG A 20 5.10 3.66 -8.63
N PRO A 21 6.26 3.86 -7.96
CA PRO A 21 6.83 2.83 -7.10
C PRO A 21 5.85 2.35 -6.02
N LEU A 22 5.14 3.27 -5.34
CA LEU A 22 4.16 2.90 -4.33
C LEU A 22 2.91 2.28 -4.96
N ALA A 23 2.39 2.86 -6.04
CA ALA A 23 1.20 2.35 -6.71
C ALA A 23 1.40 0.91 -7.22
N CYS A 24 2.50 0.66 -7.93
CA CYS A 24 2.84 -0.68 -8.42
C CYS A 24 3.09 -1.68 -7.28
N SER A 25 3.68 -1.24 -6.16
CA SER A 25 3.83 -2.12 -4.98
C SER A 25 2.48 -2.52 -4.37
N VAL A 26 1.52 -1.61 -4.31
CA VAL A 26 0.16 -1.90 -3.84
C VAL A 26 -0.61 -2.77 -4.82
N ASP A 27 -0.47 -2.53 -6.12
CA ASP A 27 -1.10 -3.37 -7.16
C ASP A 27 -0.53 -4.79 -7.14
N CYS A 28 0.80 -4.95 -7.01
CA CYS A 28 1.46 -6.24 -6.85
C CYS A 28 1.02 -6.96 -5.57
N LEU A 29 0.92 -6.23 -4.44
CA LEU A 29 0.41 -6.79 -3.20
C LEU A 29 -1.06 -7.24 -3.32
N SER A 30 -1.88 -6.48 -4.06
CA SER A 30 -3.28 -6.81 -4.29
C SER A 30 -3.45 -8.10 -5.09
N GLU A 31 -2.57 -8.35 -6.07
CA GLU A 31 -2.52 -9.61 -6.82
C GLU A 31 -2.23 -10.80 -5.88
N LEU A 32 -1.22 -10.67 -5.01
CA LEU A 32 -0.86 -11.72 -4.05
C LEU A 32 -2.01 -12.02 -3.08
N LEU A 33 -2.64 -10.99 -2.52
CA LEU A 33 -3.72 -11.14 -1.53
C LEU A 33 -5.03 -11.64 -2.15
N PHE A 34 -5.45 -11.06 -3.27
CA PHE A 34 -6.83 -11.22 -3.74
C PHE A 34 -6.95 -12.18 -4.91
N VAL A 35 -5.90 -12.39 -5.70
CA VAL A 35 -5.89 -13.36 -6.80
C VAL A 35 -5.22 -14.64 -6.36
N GLN A 36 -4.00 -14.55 -5.82
CA GLN A 36 -3.23 -15.73 -5.40
C GLN A 36 -3.64 -16.24 -4.01
N LYS A 37 -4.42 -15.46 -3.25
CA LYS A 37 -4.95 -15.81 -1.93
C LYS A 37 -3.86 -16.14 -0.90
N ILE A 38 -2.71 -15.48 -1.01
CA ILE A 38 -1.61 -15.60 -0.04
C ILE A 38 -1.96 -14.72 1.17
N PRO A 39 -1.91 -15.25 2.42
CA PRO A 39 -2.20 -14.47 3.61
C PRO A 39 -1.14 -13.39 3.87
N MET A 40 -1.50 -12.33 4.59
CA MET A 40 -0.65 -11.15 4.79
C MET A 40 0.67 -11.46 5.52
N ASP A 41 0.68 -12.43 6.42
CA ASP A 41 1.84 -12.80 7.22
C ASP A 41 2.91 -13.59 6.42
N GLU A 42 2.49 -14.29 5.37
CA GLU A 42 3.38 -15.00 4.45
C GLU A 42 4.04 -14.08 3.41
N ILE A 43 3.49 -12.88 3.16
CA ILE A 43 4.01 -11.95 2.14
C ILE A 43 5.21 -11.14 2.66
N MET A 44 6.36 -11.32 2.01
CA MET A 44 7.59 -10.57 2.27
C MET A 44 7.81 -9.48 1.22
N VAL A 45 7.53 -8.22 1.56
CA VAL A 45 7.67 -7.07 0.63
C VAL A 45 9.02 -7.02 -0.08
N THR A 46 10.11 -7.34 0.62
CA THR A 46 11.47 -7.29 0.08
C THR A 46 11.77 -8.39 -0.93
N LYS A 47 11.05 -9.52 -0.89
CA LYS A 47 11.26 -10.68 -1.77
C LYS A 47 10.19 -10.78 -2.86
N ASP A 48 8.93 -10.54 -2.48
CA ASP A 48 7.78 -10.84 -3.34
C ASP A 48 7.32 -9.61 -4.13
N ILE A 49 7.55 -8.40 -3.61
CA ILE A 49 7.00 -7.16 -4.20
C ILE A 49 8.10 -6.33 -4.87
N TYR A 50 9.13 -5.91 -4.13
CA TYR A 50 10.13 -4.97 -4.65
C TYR A 50 10.88 -5.49 -5.89
N PRO A 51 11.26 -6.79 -5.98
CA PRO A 51 11.89 -7.31 -7.19
C PRO A 51 10.97 -7.26 -8.42
N GLU A 52 9.68 -7.50 -8.25
CA GLU A 52 8.73 -7.52 -9.36
C GLU A 52 8.42 -6.10 -9.86
N VAL A 53 8.16 -5.17 -8.94
CA VAL A 53 7.98 -3.74 -9.26
C VAL A 53 9.23 -3.14 -9.91
N ALA A 54 10.42 -3.59 -9.49
CA ALA A 54 11.68 -3.18 -10.08
C ALA A 54 11.77 -3.55 -11.57
N LYS A 55 11.36 -4.78 -11.93
CA LYS A 55 11.28 -5.19 -13.34
C LYS A 55 10.26 -4.35 -14.11
N GLN A 56 9.06 -4.16 -13.56
CA GLN A 56 7.98 -3.40 -14.20
C GLN A 56 8.38 -1.94 -14.51
N LEU A 57 9.15 -1.32 -13.62
CA LEU A 57 9.56 0.08 -13.74
C LEU A 57 10.97 0.25 -14.32
N ASN A 58 11.64 -0.83 -14.71
CA ASN A 58 13.04 -0.85 -15.16
C ASN A 58 13.99 -0.11 -14.20
N LYS A 59 13.91 -0.45 -12.91
CA LYS A 59 14.70 0.13 -11.81
C LYS A 59 15.36 -0.98 -10.98
N ASN A 60 16.28 -0.62 -10.08
CA ASN A 60 16.85 -1.55 -9.10
C ASN A 60 15.89 -1.75 -7.89
N PRO A 61 15.70 -2.97 -7.35
CA PRO A 61 14.87 -3.23 -6.16
C PRO A 61 15.20 -2.34 -4.95
N ARG A 62 16.47 -2.01 -4.73
CA ARG A 62 16.89 -1.08 -3.66
C ARG A 62 16.35 0.33 -3.87
N THR A 63 16.25 0.76 -5.13
CA THR A 63 15.67 2.05 -5.51
C THR A 63 14.16 2.05 -5.30
N ILE A 64 13.49 0.94 -5.62
CA ILE A 64 12.06 0.75 -5.34
C ILE A 64 11.81 0.83 -3.84
N SER A 65 12.51 0.03 -3.03
CA SER A 65 12.37 0.01 -1.57
C SER A 65 12.45 1.41 -0.97
N ARG A 66 13.52 2.15 -1.27
CA ARG A 66 13.71 3.54 -0.78
C ARG A 66 12.64 4.51 -1.26
N SER A 67 12.16 4.35 -2.49
CA SER A 67 11.11 5.21 -3.04
C SER A 67 9.79 4.94 -2.33
N VAL A 68 9.46 3.66 -2.09
CA VAL A 68 8.27 3.24 -1.36
C VAL A 68 8.32 3.74 0.08
N GLU A 69 9.42 3.51 0.81
CA GLU A 69 9.59 4.01 2.19
C GLU A 69 9.36 5.52 2.30
N ARG A 70 9.96 6.30 1.38
CA ARG A 70 9.76 7.76 1.35
C ARG A 70 8.34 8.18 1.04
N LEU A 71 7.69 7.48 0.10
CA LEU A 71 6.30 7.77 -0.26
C LEU A 71 5.33 7.38 0.86
N VAL A 72 5.57 6.27 1.54
CA VAL A 72 4.80 5.84 2.72
C VAL A 72 4.95 6.86 3.85
N LEU A 73 6.18 7.29 4.15
CA LEU A 73 6.40 8.33 5.15
C LEU A 73 5.70 9.64 4.77
N CYS A 74 5.77 10.04 3.50
CA CYS A 74 5.07 11.23 2.99
C CYS A 74 3.55 11.09 3.08
N CYS A 75 2.98 9.91 2.76
CA CYS A 75 1.56 9.65 2.96
C CYS A 75 1.18 9.84 4.43
N TRP A 76 1.97 9.25 5.33
CA TRP A 76 1.69 9.23 6.75
C TRP A 76 1.83 10.61 7.42
N GLU A 77 2.92 11.33 7.16
CA GLU A 77 3.25 12.60 7.84
C GLU A 77 2.65 13.82 7.15
N GLU A 78 2.69 13.87 5.82
CA GLU A 78 2.31 15.06 5.03
C GLU A 78 0.94 14.89 4.35
N GLY A 79 0.43 13.67 4.26
CA GLY A 79 -0.81 13.36 3.55
C GLY A 79 -2.08 13.75 4.30
N ASN A 80 -3.21 13.62 3.62
CA ASN A 80 -4.54 13.87 4.19
C ASN A 80 -4.88 12.86 5.30
N ARG A 81 -4.67 13.27 6.56
CA ARG A 81 -4.91 12.44 7.75
C ARG A 81 -6.36 11.97 7.87
N ALA A 82 -7.34 12.80 7.53
CA ALA A 82 -8.75 12.42 7.58
C ALA A 82 -9.07 11.32 6.56
N TYR A 83 -8.49 11.42 5.35
CA TYR A 83 -8.67 10.40 4.33
C TYR A 83 -7.93 9.10 4.67
N LEU A 84 -6.73 9.19 5.26
CA LEU A 84 -6.03 8.01 5.79
C LEU A 84 -6.81 7.31 6.90
N ALA A 85 -7.40 8.06 7.85
CA ALA A 85 -8.23 7.48 8.89
C ALA A 85 -9.45 6.74 8.30
N LYS A 86 -10.04 7.26 7.21
CA LYS A 86 -11.11 6.58 6.45
C LYS A 86 -10.62 5.28 5.81
N ILE A 87 -9.43 5.28 5.19
CA ILE A 87 -8.82 4.10 4.57
C ILE A 87 -8.52 3.02 5.61
N ILE A 88 -7.97 3.42 6.75
CA ILE A 88 -7.55 2.51 7.81
C ILE A 88 -8.77 1.98 8.57
N GLY A 89 -9.78 2.83 8.81
CA GLY A 89 -10.94 2.53 9.64
C GLY A 89 -10.71 2.79 11.14
N ARG A 90 -9.56 3.38 11.49
CA ARG A 90 -9.18 3.77 12.85
C ARG A 90 -8.28 5.00 12.82
N ASN A 91 -8.30 5.78 13.91
CA ASN A 91 -7.34 6.86 14.13
C ASN A 91 -6.08 6.26 14.77
N LEU A 92 -5.09 5.96 13.94
CA LEU A 92 -3.77 5.50 14.41
C LEU A 92 -2.89 6.71 14.74
N THR A 93 -2.17 6.63 15.86
CA THR A 93 -1.20 7.66 16.27
C THR A 93 0.17 7.45 15.63
N THR A 94 0.55 6.20 15.34
CA THR A 94 1.81 5.84 14.72
C THR A 94 1.63 4.74 13.67
N LEU A 95 2.47 4.76 12.64
CA LEU A 95 2.65 3.67 11.69
C LEU A 95 3.80 2.80 12.19
N ARG A 96 3.59 1.48 12.39
CA ARG A 96 4.62 0.62 12.97
C ARG A 96 5.68 0.27 11.94
N GLU A 97 5.25 -0.09 10.73
CA GLU A 97 6.12 -0.53 9.65
C GLU A 97 5.63 0.00 8.30
N PRO A 98 6.54 0.33 7.36
CA PRO A 98 6.14 0.83 6.04
C PRO A 98 5.19 -0.11 5.28
N ARG A 99 5.29 -1.43 5.50
CA ARG A 99 4.42 -2.43 4.86
C ARG A 99 2.96 -2.29 5.25
N GLU A 100 2.64 -1.81 6.45
CA GLU A 100 1.25 -1.64 6.90
C GLU A 100 0.49 -0.70 5.96
N MET A 101 1.15 0.38 5.51
CA MET A 101 0.55 1.31 4.55
C MET A 101 0.20 0.63 3.23
N LEU A 102 1.03 -0.32 2.76
CA LEU A 102 0.74 -1.06 1.54
C LEU A 102 -0.51 -1.93 1.72
N PHE A 103 -0.65 -2.63 2.85
CA PHE A 103 -1.83 -3.44 3.16
C PHE A 103 -3.11 -2.59 3.30
N TYR A 104 -3.02 -1.44 3.96
CA TYR A 104 -4.17 -0.54 4.09
C TYR A 104 -4.64 -0.04 2.72
N LEU A 105 -3.70 0.32 1.85
CA LEU A 105 -4.00 0.78 0.51
C LEU A 105 -4.51 -0.35 -0.39
N SER A 106 -3.97 -1.56 -0.31
CA SER A 106 -4.41 -2.69 -1.15
C SER A 106 -5.85 -3.07 -0.86
N VAL A 107 -6.20 -3.23 0.42
CA VAL A 107 -7.56 -3.57 0.86
C VAL A 107 -8.56 -2.49 0.45
N TYR A 108 -8.24 -1.22 0.72
CA TYR A 108 -9.14 -0.13 0.37
C TYR A 108 -9.25 0.09 -1.15
N SER A 109 -8.17 -0.11 -1.90
CA SER A 109 -8.20 -0.03 -3.37
C SER A 109 -9.04 -1.15 -3.99
N HIS A 110 -9.03 -2.35 -3.39
CA HIS A 110 -9.75 -3.50 -3.91
C HIS A 110 -11.25 -3.51 -3.55
N TRP A 111 -11.60 -3.23 -2.30
CA TRP A 111 -12.99 -3.32 -1.82
C TRP A 111 -13.66 -1.98 -1.53
N ASN A 112 -12.91 -0.87 -1.49
CA ASN A 112 -13.41 0.43 -1.04
C ASN A 112 -14.02 0.38 0.38
N VAL A 113 -13.49 -0.51 1.22
CA VAL A 113 -13.86 -0.73 2.62
C VAL A 113 -12.64 -0.44 3.50
N PRO A 114 -12.81 0.17 4.69
CA PRO A 114 -11.69 0.42 5.59
C PRO A 114 -10.98 -0.87 6.02
N PHE A 115 -9.65 -0.82 6.14
CA PHE A 115 -8.82 -2.01 6.41
C PHE A 115 -9.29 -2.82 7.63
N PHE A 116 -9.47 -2.17 8.79
CA PHE A 116 -9.87 -2.89 10.00
C PHE A 116 -11.29 -3.47 9.92
N THR A 117 -12.17 -2.90 9.10
CA THR A 117 -13.50 -3.45 8.84
C THR A 117 -13.40 -4.70 7.96
N ALA A 118 -12.57 -4.67 6.92
CA ALA A 118 -12.38 -5.81 6.03
C ALA A 118 -11.73 -7.00 6.74
N VAL A 119 -10.71 -6.78 7.57
CA VAL A 119 -10.05 -7.84 8.35
C VAL A 119 -10.98 -8.46 9.39
N GLN A 120 -11.89 -7.69 9.97
CA GLN A 120 -12.93 -8.23 10.87
C GLN A 120 -13.94 -9.10 10.13
N ALA A 121 -14.32 -8.72 8.91
CA ALA A 121 -15.25 -9.50 8.09
C ALA A 121 -14.59 -10.77 7.52
N GLN A 122 -13.28 -10.72 7.22
CA GLN A 122 -12.54 -11.83 6.63
C GLN A 122 -11.17 -12.03 7.32
N PRO A 123 -11.14 -12.77 8.44
CA PRO A 123 -9.90 -13.04 9.17
C PRO A 123 -8.84 -13.83 8.39
N SER A 124 -9.24 -14.58 7.36
CA SER A 124 -8.32 -15.36 6.49
C SER A 124 -7.39 -14.49 5.64
N LEU A 125 -7.56 -13.17 5.66
CA LEU A 125 -6.56 -12.25 5.11
C LEU A 125 -5.28 -12.25 5.96
N LEU A 126 -5.38 -12.51 7.26
CA LEU A 126 -4.24 -12.44 8.16
C LEU A 126 -3.42 -13.73 8.21
N PHE A 127 -4.10 -14.90 8.12
CA PHE A 127 -3.56 -16.25 8.31
C PHE A 127 -4.27 -17.25 7.40
#